data_AF-A0A1F2Y7B8-F1
#
_entry.id   AF-A0A1F2Y7B8-F1
#
_cell.length_a   1.000
_cell.length_b   1.000
_cell.length_c   1.000
_cell.angle_alpha   90.00
_cell.angle_beta   90.00
_cell.angle_gamma   90.00
#
_symmetry.space_group_name_H-M   'P 1'
#
loop_
_entity.id
_entity.type
_entity.pdbx_description
1 polymer ?
#
loop_
_entity_poly.entity_id
_entity_poly.type
_entity_poly.pdbx_seq_one_letter_code
_entity_poly.pdbx_strand_id
1 'polypeptide(L)'
;MKTKTYYFFCEGCGGDTAAYNLLVRCPYCHAVKATFLLLGDSEGLSDPEAARVVEQHRKKWSSKNGVAFADALPKKNRAWFRR
;
A
#
# COMPACT_ATOMS: atom_id res chain seq x y z
N MET A 1 -6.30 14.00 21.81
CA MET A 1 -5.18 13.16 21.33
C MET A 1 -5.16 13.27 19.80
N LYS A 2 -4.03 13.62 19.18
CA LYS A 2 -3.91 13.50 17.71
C LYS A 2 -3.84 12.01 17.38
N THR A 3 -4.75 11.51 16.55
CA THR A 3 -4.72 10.11 16.12
C THR A 3 -3.58 9.95 15.12
N LYS A 4 -2.63 9.08 15.44
CA LYS A 4 -1.47 8.81 14.59
C LYS A 4 -1.87 7.84 13.47
N THR A 5 -1.69 8.25 12.22
CA THR A 5 -1.92 7.40 11.05
C THR A 5 -0.59 6.87 10.56
N TYR A 6 -0.51 5.59 10.26
CA TYR A 6 0.65 4.94 9.66
C TYR A 6 0.35 4.56 8.21
N TYR A 7 1.26 4.85 7.30
CA TYR A 7 1.12 4.54 5.88
C TYR A 7 1.94 3.31 5.53
N PHE A 8 1.33 2.35 4.86
CA PHE A 8 1.92 1.07 4.54
C PHE A 8 1.85 0.77 3.05
N PHE A 9 2.88 0.09 2.55
CA PHE A 9 2.94 -0.46 1.21
C PHE A 9 3.05 -1.99 1.27
N CYS A 10 2.15 -2.70 0.60
CA CYS A 10 2.12 -4.15 0.55
C CYS A 10 3.01 -4.64 -0.59
N GLU A 11 4.14 -5.26 -0.25
CA GLU A 11 5.07 -5.83 -1.23
C GLU A 11 4.52 -7.10 -1.92
N GLY A 12 3.47 -7.71 -1.38
CA GLY A 12 2.85 -8.90 -1.95
C GLY A 12 1.98 -8.61 -3.18
N CYS A 13 1.34 -7.44 -3.24
CA CYS A 13 0.47 -7.08 -4.36
C CYS A 13 0.69 -5.68 -4.92
N GLY A 14 1.59 -4.87 -4.34
CA GLY A 14 1.87 -3.49 -4.76
C GLY A 14 0.85 -2.45 -4.30
N GLY A 15 -0.07 -2.83 -3.40
CA GLY A 15 -1.14 -1.95 -2.90
C GLY A 15 -0.75 -1.23 -1.61
N ASP A 16 -1.38 -0.11 -1.34
CA ASP A 16 -1.14 0.70 -0.14
C ASP A 16 -2.35 0.70 0.81
N THR A 17 -2.10 1.04 2.07
CA THR A 17 -3.14 1.23 3.07
C THR A 17 -2.65 2.15 4.18
N ALA A 18 -3.58 2.75 4.91
CA ALA A 18 -3.30 3.56 6.08
C ALA A 18 -4.08 3.02 7.29
N ALA A 19 -3.45 2.96 8.46
CA ALA A 19 -4.09 2.46 9.68
C ALA A 19 -3.61 3.22 10.92
N TYR A 20 -4.44 3.23 11.96
CA TYR A 20 -4.11 3.86 13.25
C TYR A 20 -3.29 2.95 14.18
N ASN A 21 -2.99 1.73 13.75
CA ASN A 21 -2.21 0.76 14.51
C ASN A 21 -1.28 -0.02 13.57
N LEU A 22 -0.36 -0.78 14.17
CA LEU A 22 0.61 -1.60 13.45
C LEU A 22 0.08 -3.01 13.10
N LEU A 23 -1.17 -3.33 13.44
CA LEU A 23 -1.83 -4.62 13.18
C LEU A 23 -2.67 -4.50 11.90
N VAL A 24 -2.00 -4.28 10.79
CA VAL A 24 -2.64 -4.07 9.49
C VAL A 24 -2.66 -5.34 8.63
N ARG A 25 -3.73 -5.52 7.86
CA ARG A 25 -3.84 -6.53 6.79
C ARG A 25 -4.08 -5.83 5.47
N CYS A 26 -3.53 -6.38 4.39
CA CYS A 26 -3.73 -5.81 3.07
C CYS A 26 -5.20 -5.91 2.67
N PRO A 27 -5.89 -4.79 2.36
CA PRO A 27 -7.29 -4.83 1.96
C PRO A 27 -7.48 -5.54 0.62
N TYR A 28 -6.40 -5.65 -0.18
CA TYR A 28 -6.47 -6.22 -1.52
C TYR A 28 -6.14 -7.71 -1.58
N CYS A 29 -5.08 -8.15 -0.91
CA CYS A 29 -4.59 -9.53 -0.97
C CYS A 29 -4.63 -10.27 0.37
N HIS A 30 -5.08 -9.61 1.44
CA HIS A 30 -5.13 -10.15 2.81
C HIS A 30 -3.79 -10.61 3.39
N ALA A 31 -2.67 -10.20 2.78
CA ALA A 31 -1.33 -10.42 3.33
C ALA A 31 -1.20 -9.79 4.73
N VAL A 32 -0.41 -10.46 5.57
CA VAL A 32 -0.15 -10.07 6.96
C VAL A 32 1.02 -9.07 7.03
N LYS A 33 1.24 -8.48 8.21
CA LYS A 33 2.25 -7.45 8.48
C LYS A 33 3.64 -7.72 7.88
N ALA A 34 4.09 -8.97 7.86
CA ALA A 34 5.40 -9.34 7.31
C ALA A 34 5.60 -8.96 5.84
N THR A 35 4.51 -8.75 5.10
CA THR A 35 4.53 -8.37 3.68
C THR A 35 4.33 -6.87 3.47
N PHE A 36 4.38 -6.08 4.54
CA PHE A 36 4.24 -4.63 4.50
C PHE A 36 5.54 -3.91 4.80
N LEU A 37 5.80 -2.89 4.00
CA LEU A 37 6.75 -1.84 4.27
C LEU A 37 6.03 -0.66 4.94
N LEU A 38 6.50 -0.24 6.12
CA LEU A 38 6.06 1.00 6.74
C LEU A 38 6.74 2.18 6.04
N LEU A 39 5.95 3.05 5.42
CA LEU A 39 6.47 4.22 4.69
C LEU A 39 6.69 5.43 5.60
N GLY A 40 5.92 5.52 6.67
CA GLY A 40 5.96 6.63 7.62
C GLY A 40 4.65 6.78 8.38
N ASP A 41 4.52 7.89 9.07
CA ASP A 41 3.33 8.24 9.84
C ASP A 41 2.96 9.71 9.65
N SER A 42 1.76 10.07 10.10
CA SER A 42 1.18 11.42 9.94
C SER A 42 1.91 12.54 10.70
N GLU A 43 2.92 12.22 11.52
CA GLU A 43 3.76 13.22 12.19
C GLU A 43 5.00 13.58 11.35
N GLY A 44 5.49 12.63 10.56
CA GLY A 44 6.65 12.82 9.67
C GLY A 44 6.33 12.88 8.17
N LEU A 45 5.10 12.55 7.78
CA LEU A 45 4.69 12.43 6.38
C LEU A 45 3.25 12.88 6.20
N SER A 46 3.03 13.94 5.42
CA SER A 46 1.68 14.39 5.08
C SER A 46 1.00 13.44 4.08
N ASP A 47 -0.34 13.45 3.99
CA ASP A 47 -1.08 12.59 3.05
C ASP A 47 -0.60 12.73 1.58
N PRO A 48 -0.34 13.94 1.05
CA PRO A 48 0.17 14.09 -0.32
C PRO A 48 1.58 13.52 -0.49
N GLU A 49 2.44 13.65 0.52
CA GLU A 49 3.79 13.07 0.49
C GLU A 49 3.73 11.56 0.57
N ALA A 50 2.86 11.01 1.43
CA ALA A 50 2.61 9.58 1.52
C ALA A 50 2.17 9.01 0.17
N ALA A 51 1.23 9.66 -0.52
CA ALA A 51 0.79 9.25 -1.86
C ALA A 51 1.96 9.24 -2.87
N ARG A 52 2.84 10.24 -2.83
CA ARG A 52 4.04 10.29 -3.70
C ARG A 52 5.02 9.16 -3.38
N VAL A 53 5.26 8.88 -2.10
CA VAL A 53 6.14 7.80 -1.66
C VAL A 53 5.59 6.44 -2.05
N VAL A 54 4.27 6.23 -1.90
CA VAL A 54 3.55 5.04 -2.37
C VAL A 54 3.75 4.86 -3.88
N GLU A 55 3.55 5.90 -4.68
CA GLU A 55 3.67 5.81 -6.14
C GLU A 55 5.10 5.47 -6.57
N GLN A 56 6.12 6.03 -5.90
CA GLN A 56 7.52 5.65 -6.14
C GLN A 56 7.77 4.17 -5.83
N HIS A 57 7.27 3.67 -4.70
CA HIS A 57 7.39 2.26 -4.33
C HIS A 57 6.62 1.36 -5.30
N ARG A 58 5.43 1.78 -5.73
CA ARG A 58 4.62 1.06 -6.71
C ARG A 58 5.32 0.93 -8.06
N LYS A 59 5.96 1.99 -8.56
CA LYS A 59 6.76 1.93 -9.79
C LYS A 59 7.93 0.96 -9.67
N LYS A 60 8.70 1.05 -8.58
CA LYS A 60 9.82 0.11 -8.31
C LYS A 60 9.32 -1.33 -8.22
N TRP A 61 8.23 -1.55 -7.49
CA TRP A 61 7.61 -2.85 -7.33
C TRP A 61 7.12 -3.42 -8.67
N SER A 62 6.46 -2.60 -9.49
CA SER A 62 5.95 -3.03 -10.78
C SER A 62 7.09 -3.39 -11.74
N SER A 63 8.16 -2.59 -11.76
CA SER A 63 9.37 -2.89 -12.53
C SER A 63 10.03 -4.19 -12.08
N LYS A 64 10.08 -4.46 -10.76
CA LYS A 64 10.66 -5.69 -10.20
C LYS A 64 9.82 -6.94 -10.51
N ASN A 65 8.50 -6.83 -10.46
CA ASN A 65 7.58 -7.97 -10.59
C ASN A 65 7.06 -8.19 -12.02
N GLY A 66 7.33 -7.26 -12.95
CA GLY A 66 6.86 -7.35 -14.33
C GLY A 66 5.34 -7.27 -14.49
N VAL A 67 4.64 -6.73 -13.49
CA VAL A 67 3.17 -6.66 -13.47
C VAL A 67 2.70 -5.32 -12.89
N ALA A 68 1.64 -4.75 -13.46
CA ALA A 68 1.01 -3.56 -12.91
C ALA A 68 0.19 -3.92 -11.65
N PHE A 69 0.06 -2.96 -10.72
CA PHE A 69 -0.71 -3.15 -9.48
C PHE A 69 -2.12 -3.71 -9.76
N ALA A 70 -2.86 -3.11 -10.69
CA ALA A 70 -4.23 -3.52 -11.04
C ALA A 70 -4.33 -4.98 -11.49
N ASP A 71 -3.27 -5.52 -12.10
CA ASP A 71 -3.23 -6.89 -12.60
C ASP A 71 -2.75 -7.90 -11.56
N ALA A 72 -2.00 -7.43 -10.55
CA ALA A 72 -1.53 -8.25 -9.45
C ALA A 72 -2.61 -8.55 -8.40
N LEU A 73 -3.71 -7.79 -8.42
CA LEU A 73 -4.81 -8.01 -7.49
C LEU A 73 -5.57 -9.31 -7.78
N PRO A 74 -6.23 -9.91 -6.76
CA PRO A 74 -7.18 -11.00 -6.98
C PRO A 74 -8.23 -10.60 -8.02
N LYS A 75 -8.66 -11.53 -8.88
CA LYS A 75 -9.60 -11.26 -9.99
C LYS A 75 -10.84 -10.46 -9.55
N LYS A 76 -11.41 -10.79 -8.39
CA LYS A 76 -12.56 -10.08 -7.79
C LYS A 76 -12.33 -8.58 -7.56
N ASN A 77 -11.08 -8.16 -7.36
CA ASN A 77 -10.69 -6.78 -7.07
C ASN A 77 -10.18 -6.04 -8.30
N ARG A 78 -9.79 -6.73 -9.39
CA ARG A 78 -9.27 -6.07 -10.62
C ARG A 78 -10.29 -5.16 -11.29
N ALA A 79 -11.57 -5.53 -11.23
CA ALA A 79 -12.66 -4.79 -11.88
C ALA A 79 -12.88 -3.38 -11.30
N TRP A 80 -12.43 -3.12 -10.06
CA TRP A 80 -12.51 -1.79 -9.43
C TRP A 80 -11.46 -0.83 -9.98
N PHE A 81 -10.36 -1.34 -10.52
CA PHE A 81 -9.21 -0.54 -10.99
C PHE A 81 -9.12 -0.42 -12.52
N ARG A 82 -10.03 -1.06 -13.26
CA ARG A 82 -10.09 -1.04 -14.73
C ARG A 82 -11.27 -0.22 -15.28
N ARG A 83 -11.95 0.57 -14.43
CA ARG A 83 -13.00 1.50 -14.87
C ARG A 83 -12.42 2.86 -15.22
#